data_AF-G9CHY7-F1
#
_entry.id   AF-G9CHY7-F1
#
_cell.length_a   1.000
_cell.length_b   1.000
_cell.length_c   1.000
_cell.angle_alpha   90.00
_cell.angle_beta   90.00
_cell.angle_gamma   90.00
#
_symmetry.space_group_name_H-M   'P 1'
#
loop_
_entity.id
_entity.type
_entity.pdbx_description
1 polymer ?
#
loop_
_entity_poly.entity_id
_entity_poly.type
_entity_poly.pdbx_seq_one_letter_code
_entity_poly.pdbx_strand_id
1 'polypeptide(L)' 'MGHTIADFRNLLNQIEQISETIAKEYDVEHLAGPQGWALRFIAERSDLETFVKDIEAELKISKSVASNLVKRMEKNGFI' A
#
# COMPACT_ATOMS: atom_id res chain seq x y z
N MET A 1 -33.71 -1.67 -16.62
CA MET A 1 -32.91 -2.47 -15.66
C MET A 1 -31.51 -2.71 -16.24
N GLY A 2 -30.75 -1.63 -16.46
CA GLY A 2 -29.41 -1.69 -17.10
C GLY A 2 -28.40 -0.68 -16.52
N HIS A 3 -28.72 -0.03 -15.40
CA HIS A 3 -27.91 1.05 -14.82
C HIS A 3 -26.88 0.57 -13.79
N THR A 4 -27.07 -0.63 -13.22
CA THR A 4 -26.27 -1.11 -12.08
C THR A 4 -24.77 -1.12 -12.36
N ILE A 5 -24.33 -1.63 -13.52
CA ILE A 5 -22.89 -1.67 -13.87
C ILE A 5 -22.31 -0.26 -14.10
N ALA A 6 -23.09 0.65 -14.70
CA ALA A 6 -22.67 2.02 -14.92
C ALA A 6 -22.56 2.78 -13.59
N ASP A 7 -23.51 2.57 -12.68
CA ASP A 7 -23.50 3.15 -11.34
C ASP A 7 -22.30 2.66 -10.52
N PHE A 8 -21.98 1.36 -10.59
CA PHE A 8 -20.77 0.81 -9.97
C PHE A 8 -19.49 1.42 -10.55
N ARG A 9 -19.40 1.59 -11.88
CA ARG A 9 -18.24 2.24 -12.50
C ARG A 9 -18.09 3.69 -12.04
N ASN A 10 -19.20 4.42 -11.97
CA ASN A 10 -19.20 5.81 -11.49
C ASN A 10 -18.75 5.89 -10.03
N LEU A 11 -19.21 4.97 -9.18
CA LEU A 11 -18.77 4.89 -7.78
C LEU A 11 -17.27 4.59 -7.68
N LEU A 12 -16.75 3.62 -8.44
CA LEU A 12 -15.33 3.30 -8.46
C LEU A 12 -14.48 4.51 -8.85
N ASN A 13 -14.88 5.23 -9.91
CA ASN A 13 -14.18 6.44 -10.34
C ASN A 13 -14.18 7.53 -9.25
N GLN A 14 -15.28 7.69 -8.51
CA GLN A 14 -15.35 8.65 -7.40
C GLN A 14 -14.42 8.25 -6.24
N ILE A 15 -14.39 6.96 -5.88
CA ILE A 15 -13.49 6.45 -4.83
C ILE A 15 -12.03 6.66 -5.25
N GLU A 16 -11.68 6.40 -6.51
CA GLU A 16 -10.34 6.62 -7.05
C GLU A 16 -9.94 8.10 -6.95
N GLN A 17 -10.78 9.03 -7.41
CA GLN A 17 -10.50 10.46 -7.32
C GLN A 17 -10.34 10.96 -5.88
N ILE A 18 -11.19 10.49 -4.96
CA ILE A 18 -11.07 10.84 -3.54
C ILE A 18 -9.74 10.31 -2.98
N SER A 19 -9.38 9.07 -3.30
CA SER A 19 -8.14 8.44 -2.85
C SER A 19 -6.90 9.18 -3.37
N GLU A 20 -6.89 9.58 -4.64
CA GLU A 20 -5.83 10.40 -5.23
C GLU A 20 -5.72 11.79 -4.59
N THR A 21 -6.85 12.41 -4.29
CA THR A 21 -6.90 13.74 -3.65
C THR A 21 -6.28 13.68 -2.26
N ILE A 22 -6.67 12.68 -1.46
CA ILE A 22 -6.10 12.45 -0.13
C ILE A 22 -4.61 12.12 -0.26
N ALA A 23 -4.22 11.25 -1.20
CA ALA A 23 -2.82 10.88 -1.37
C ALA A 23 -1.91 12.09 -1.69
N LYS A 24 -2.40 13.04 -2.49
CA LYS A 24 -1.74 14.33 -2.77
C LYS A 24 -1.65 15.22 -1.55
N GLU A 25 -2.75 15.36 -0.80
CA GLU A 25 -2.82 16.23 0.38
C GLU A 25 -1.80 15.83 1.45
N TYR A 26 -1.57 14.52 1.62
CA TYR A 26 -0.63 13.97 2.58
C TYR A 26 0.75 13.64 1.99
N ASP A 27 1.01 13.96 0.72
CA ASP A 27 2.25 13.62 -0.01
C ASP A 27 2.61 12.12 0.03
N VAL A 28 1.61 11.25 -0.07
CA VAL A 28 1.75 9.77 -0.04
C VAL A 28 1.37 9.10 -1.35
N GLU A 29 1.16 9.86 -2.42
CA GLU A 29 0.89 9.35 -3.77
C GLU A 29 1.96 8.38 -4.30
N HIS A 30 3.19 8.53 -3.83
CA HIS A 30 4.31 7.66 -4.16
C HIS A 30 4.32 6.32 -3.39
N LEU A 31 3.45 6.15 -2.39
CA LEU A 31 3.34 4.94 -1.57
C LEU A 31 2.35 3.91 -2.14
N ALA A 32 1.85 4.09 -3.37
CA ALA A 32 1.01 3.08 -4.01
C ALA A 32 1.72 1.71 -4.14
N GLY A 33 0.96 0.62 -3.97
CA GLY A 33 1.47 -0.74 -4.17
C GLY A 33 2.20 -1.35 -2.95
N PRO A 34 3.11 -2.32 -3.15
CA PRO A 34 3.68 -3.13 -2.08
C PRO A 34 4.40 -2.33 -0.96
N GLN A 35 4.95 -1.16 -1.28
CA GLN A 35 5.63 -0.32 -0.28
C GLN A 35 4.63 0.28 0.72
N GLY A 36 3.50 0.83 0.25
CA GLY A 36 2.45 1.33 1.13
C GLY A 36 1.83 0.24 1.98
N TRP A 37 1.63 -0.97 1.43
CA TRP A 37 1.15 -2.12 2.20
C TRP A 37 2.12 -2.52 3.31
N ALA A 38 3.42 -2.54 3.03
CA ALA A 38 4.44 -2.81 4.05
C ALA A 38 4.47 -1.73 5.14
N LEU A 39 4.38 -0.44 4.79
CA LEU A 39 4.31 0.65 5.77
C LEU A 39 3.06 0.58 6.63
N ARG A 40 1.89 0.30 6.03
CA ARG A 40 0.63 0.10 6.76
C ARG A 40 0.79 -1.02 7.79
N PHE A 41 1.35 -2.16 7.39
CA PHE A 41 1.57 -3.31 8.27
C PHE A 41 2.51 -2.98 9.44
N ILE A 42 3.61 -2.25 9.17
CA ILE A 42 4.56 -1.83 10.20
C ILE A 42 3.89 -0.84 11.17
N ALA A 43 3.13 0.13 10.65
CA ALA A 43 2.44 1.14 11.46
C ALA A 43 1.40 0.52 12.43
N GLU A 44 0.66 -0.49 11.97
CA GLU A 44 -0.29 -1.26 12.81
C GLU A 44 0.40 -2.07 13.91
N ARG A 45 1.72 -2.26 13.82
CA ARG A 45 2.56 -3.02 14.75
C ARG A 45 3.66 -2.14 15.37
N SER A 46 3.42 -0.84 15.50
CA SER A 46 4.43 0.14 15.93
C SER A 46 5.11 -0.17 17.29
N ASP A 47 4.45 -0.93 18.16
CA ASP A 47 5.00 -1.39 19.44
C ASP A 47 5.80 -2.71 19.37
N LEU A 48 5.92 -3.30 18.17
CA LEU A 48 6.56 -4.60 17.95
C LEU A 48 7.67 -4.49 16.91
N GLU A 49 8.75 -5.23 17.14
CA GLU A 49 9.78 -5.41 16.12
C GLU A 49 9.21 -6.17 14.91
N THR A 50 9.42 -5.64 13.72
CA THR A 50 8.97 -6.24 12.46
C THR A 50 10.16 -6.75 11.66
N PHE A 51 10.15 -8.03 11.31
CA PHE A 51 11.20 -8.67 10.53
C PHE A 51 10.79 -8.81 9.06
N VAL A 52 11.77 -8.95 8.16
CA VAL A 52 11.53 -9.16 6.71
C VAL A 52 10.61 -10.35 6.43
N LYS A 53 10.70 -11.42 7.23
CA LYS A 53 9.84 -12.61 7.12
C LYS A 53 8.36 -12.32 7.41
N ASP A 54 8.08 -11.30 8.21
CA ASP A 54 6.71 -10.91 8.55
C ASP A 54 6.10 -10.16 7.37
N ILE A 55 6.89 -9.28 6.72
CA ILE A 55 6.51 -8.61 5.45
C ILE A 55 6.33 -9.64 4.33
N GLU A 56 7.20 -10.65 4.24
CA GLU A 56 7.07 -11.76 3.29
C GLU A 56 5.71 -12.47 3.43
N ALA A 57 5.34 -12.81 4.68
CA ALA A 57 4.10 -13.50 4.99
C ALA A 57 2.86 -12.61 4.74
N GLU A 58 2.89 -11.35 5.18
CA GLU A 58 1.78 -10.40 5.04
C GLU A 58 1.47 -10.14 3.56
N LEU A 59 2.50 -9.81 2.77
CA LEU A 59 2.34 -9.47 1.35
C LEU A 59 2.22 -10.70 0.45
N LYS A 60 2.42 -11.92 0.99
CA LYS A 60 2.39 -13.20 0.25
C LYS A 60 3.33 -13.20 -0.96
N ILE A 61 4.53 -12.69 -0.76
CA ILE A 61 5.59 -12.59 -1.77
C ILE A 61 6.73 -13.55 -1.42
N SER A 62 7.63 -13.81 -2.37
CA SER A 62 8.80 -14.63 -2.07
C SER A 62 9.80 -13.88 -1.18
N LYS A 63 10.60 -14.63 -0.42
CA LYS A 63 11.75 -14.11 0.34
C LYS A 63 12.63 -13.13 -0.43
N SER A 64 12.95 -13.43 -1.69
CA SER A 64 13.81 -12.55 -2.51
C SER A 64 13.13 -11.24 -2.86
N VAL A 65 11.82 -11.26 -3.13
CA VAL A 65 11.03 -10.06 -3.40
C VAL A 65 10.88 -9.22 -2.13
N ALA A 66 10.58 -9.84 -0.98
CA ALA A 66 10.48 -9.16 0.32
C ALA A 66 11.81 -8.50 0.71
N SER A 67 12.93 -9.21 0.59
CA SER A 67 14.25 -8.64 0.90
C SER A 67 14.59 -7.46 -0.01
N ASN A 68 14.30 -7.56 -1.31
CA ASN A 68 14.53 -6.46 -2.24
C ASN A 68 13.59 -5.27 -2.00
N LEU A 69 12.35 -5.52 -1.55
CA LEU A 69 11.40 -4.48 -1.16
C LEU A 69 11.93 -3.70 0.03
N VAL A 70 12.30 -4.38 1.12
CA VAL A 70 12.84 -3.75 2.34
C VAL A 70 14.08 -2.92 2.04
N LYS A 71 15.05 -3.47 1.30
CA LYS A 71 16.26 -2.72 0.87
C LYS A 71 15.94 -1.43 0.10
N ARG A 72 14.91 -1.46 -0.76
CA ARG A 72 14.47 -0.25 -1.48
C ARG A 72 13.79 0.74 -0.55
N MET A 73 13.04 0.27 0.44
CA MET A 73 12.36 1.12 1.43
C MET A 73 13.37 1.82 2.34
N GLU A 74 14.41 1.12 2.81
CA GLU A 74 15.54 1.72 3.55
C GLU A 74 16.26 2.77 2.70
N LYS A 75 16.61 2.42 1.45
CA LYS A 75 17.29 3.34 0.52
C LYS A 75 16.47 4.61 0.26
N ASN A 76 15.16 4.50 0.23
CA ASN A 76 14.25 5.61 -0.02
C ASN A 76 13.84 6.36 1.26
N GLY A 77 14.31 5.93 2.44
CA GLY A 77 14.04 6.60 3.73
C GLY A 77 12.65 6.35 4.30
N PHE A 78 11.98 5.25 3.92
CA PHE A 78 10.66 4.90 4.44
C PHE A 78 10.71 4.16 5.78
N ILE A 79 11.78 3.39 6.02
CA ILE A 79 12.03 2.58 7.23
C ILE A 79 13.51 2.62 7.59
#